data_AF-A0AA43GWB6-F1
#
_entry.id   AF-A0AA43GWB6-F1
#
_cell.length_a   1.000
_cell.length_b   1.000
_cell.length_c   1.000
_cell.angle_alpha   90.00
_cell.angle_beta   90.00
_cell.angle_gamma   90.00
#
_symmetry.space_group_name_H-M   'P 1'
#
loop_
_entity.id
_entity.type
_entity.pdbx_description
1 polymer ?
#
loop_
_entity_poly.entity_id
_entity_poly.type
_entity_poly.pdbx_seq_one_letter_code
_entity_poly.pdbx_strand_id
1 'polypeptide(L)'
;MSIWIVTTGNSDIILKHDNSWGRLHNEAITNNKLQSWHFSSALPIEKGYTVPARILGTVYENQSEEDYENDLDFPLLDTYCKYLRKNNVKLDKVIILLTDQSQIFSNEEQRLNEKSPYWKDTCNLEPLLRWYFINSNFNCKLEFQTLSPDKINQGIDNWDATLSLVEAKLAELNLNIDGSQEVYVSHQAGTPATSSAVQFVTIGKFKKVQFLVSNEYFNEDYELKSKSAEMLNVVTKLYIVRYSSPIKGENVNIS
;
A
#
# COMPACT_ATOMS: atom_id res chain seq x y z
N MET A 1 -17.92 10.89 5.75
CA MET A 1 -18.16 9.45 5.86
C MET A 1 -17.55 8.87 4.59
N SER A 2 -16.27 8.52 4.71
CA SER A 2 -15.36 8.31 3.59
C SER A 2 -14.66 6.97 3.74
N ILE A 3 -14.28 6.38 2.60
CA ILE A 3 -13.53 5.12 2.57
C ILE A 3 -12.08 5.45 2.20
N TRP A 4 -11.13 4.80 2.84
CA TRP A 4 -9.72 4.88 2.46
C TRP A 4 -9.22 3.51 2.02
N ILE A 5 -8.75 3.40 0.79
CA ILE A 5 -8.11 2.20 0.24
C ILE A 5 -6.60 2.41 0.28
N VAL A 6 -5.89 1.46 0.86
CA VAL A 6 -4.45 1.51 1.10
C VAL A 6 -3.79 0.31 0.44
N THR A 7 -2.93 0.54 -0.56
CA THR A 7 -1.99 -0.48 -1.02
C THR A 7 -0.87 -0.62 -0.01
N THR A 8 -0.31 -1.82 0.14
CA THR A 8 0.88 -2.04 0.97
C THR A 8 2.07 -2.56 0.16
N GLY A 9 3.27 -2.28 0.62
CA GLY A 9 4.53 -2.66 -0.02
C GLY A 9 5.64 -3.02 0.95
N ASN A 10 6.77 -3.43 0.37
CA ASN A 10 7.91 -3.99 1.12
C ASN A 10 8.55 -3.02 2.14
N SER A 11 8.37 -1.70 1.96
CA SER A 11 9.04 -0.66 2.74
C SER A 11 8.07 0.27 3.45
N ASP A 12 6.79 -0.11 3.56
CA ASP A 12 5.79 0.71 4.28
C ASP A 12 5.97 0.68 5.79
N ILE A 13 6.59 -0.40 6.29
CA ILE A 13 7.02 -0.53 7.67
C ILE A 13 8.52 -0.76 7.64
N ILE A 14 9.24 0.06 8.39
CA ILE A 14 10.71 0.00 8.52
C ILE A 14 11.08 -0.12 10.00
N LEU A 15 12.32 -0.53 10.25
CA LEU A 15 12.89 -0.50 11.58
C LEU A 15 13.51 0.88 11.83
N LYS A 16 13.23 1.50 12.97
CA LYS A 16 13.89 2.72 13.45
C LYS A 16 15.37 2.48 13.72
N HIS A 17 15.68 1.29 14.25
CA HIS A 17 17.02 0.84 14.59
C HIS A 17 17.11 -0.69 14.56
N ASP A 18 18.33 -1.25 14.55
CA ASP A 18 18.56 -2.70 14.53
C ASP A 18 18.88 -3.31 15.92
N ASN A 19 18.81 -2.51 17.00
CA ASN A 19 19.16 -2.93 18.36
C ASN A 19 18.45 -4.22 18.82
N SER A 20 17.15 -4.32 18.59
CA SER A 20 16.32 -5.47 18.96
C SER A 20 16.30 -6.56 17.89
N TRP A 21 16.64 -6.22 16.64
CA TRP A 21 16.43 -7.08 15.47
C TRP A 21 17.13 -8.43 15.62
N GLY A 22 18.41 -8.43 15.98
CA GLY A 22 19.18 -9.67 16.11
C GLY A 22 18.56 -10.66 17.10
N ARG A 23 18.07 -10.17 18.25
CA ARG A 23 17.40 -11.00 19.26
C ARG A 23 16.08 -11.55 18.73
N LEU A 24 15.20 -10.68 18.24
CA LEU A 24 13.86 -11.03 17.78
C LEU A 24 13.89 -11.97 16.56
N HIS A 25 14.79 -11.69 15.62
CA HIS A 25 15.01 -12.52 14.45
C HIS A 25 15.50 -13.92 14.83
N ASN A 26 16.47 -14.03 15.74
CA ASN A 26 16.97 -15.32 16.22
C ASN A 26 15.87 -16.12 16.95
N GLU A 27 14.99 -15.44 17.69
CA GLU A 27 13.83 -16.06 18.33
C GLU A 27 12.85 -16.62 17.29
N ALA A 28 12.53 -15.85 16.25
CA ALA A 28 11.67 -16.30 15.16
C ALA A 28 12.21 -17.56 14.47
N ILE A 29 13.53 -17.63 14.25
CA ILE A 29 14.19 -18.83 13.72
C ILE A 29 14.11 -19.99 14.72
N THR A 30 14.47 -19.77 15.98
CA THR A 30 14.50 -20.82 17.01
C THR A 30 13.11 -21.44 17.19
N ASN A 31 12.06 -20.65 16.97
CA ASN A 31 10.67 -21.07 16.98
C ASN A 31 10.17 -21.62 15.62
N ASN A 32 11.06 -21.90 14.67
CA ASN A 32 10.79 -22.42 13.33
C ASN A 32 9.83 -21.56 12.48
N LYS A 33 9.74 -20.26 12.75
CA LYS A 33 8.91 -19.34 11.94
C LYS A 33 9.63 -18.90 10.66
N LEU A 34 10.96 -18.88 10.68
CA LEU A 34 11.80 -18.51 9.53
C LEU A 34 12.79 -19.63 9.24
N GLN A 35 12.85 -20.03 7.96
CA GLN A 35 13.69 -21.15 7.51
C GLN A 35 15.11 -20.74 7.09
N SER A 36 15.39 -19.44 6.86
CA SER A 36 16.70 -18.99 6.36
C SER A 36 17.18 -17.69 7.03
N TRP A 37 18.50 -17.61 7.27
CA TRP A 37 19.18 -16.52 7.98
C TRP A 37 19.84 -15.49 7.06
N HIS A 38 20.11 -15.84 5.80
CA HIS A 38 21.14 -15.15 5.03
C HIS A 38 20.68 -13.84 4.36
N PHE A 39 19.38 -13.65 4.15
CA PHE A 39 18.82 -12.48 3.46
C PHE A 39 17.78 -11.71 4.30
N SER A 40 17.75 -11.98 5.60
CA SER A 40 16.89 -11.35 6.59
C SER A 40 17.63 -10.33 7.47
N SER A 41 18.85 -9.93 7.09
CA SER A 41 19.58 -8.88 7.80
C SER A 41 18.88 -7.52 7.63
N ALA A 42 18.82 -6.76 8.72
CA ALA A 42 18.40 -5.36 8.67
C ALA A 42 19.43 -4.55 7.89
N LEU A 43 19.03 -4.01 6.73
CA LEU A 43 19.90 -3.21 5.88
C LEU A 43 19.69 -1.73 6.17
N PRO A 44 20.75 -0.95 6.46
CA PRO A 44 20.61 0.46 6.75
C PRO A 44 20.11 1.22 5.51
N ILE A 45 19.21 2.17 5.76
CA ILE A 45 18.70 3.16 4.79
C ILE A 45 18.89 4.56 5.37
N GLU A 46 18.58 5.62 4.61
CA GLU A 46 18.79 7.01 5.07
C GLU A 46 18.15 7.28 6.43
N LYS A 47 16.97 6.69 6.69
CA LYS A 47 16.28 6.75 7.98
C LYS A 47 15.89 5.35 8.43
N GLY A 48 16.73 4.74 9.27
CA GLY A 48 16.47 3.44 9.86
C GLY A 48 16.98 2.27 9.01
N TYR A 49 16.26 1.15 9.03
CA TYR A 49 16.65 -0.09 8.37
C TYR A 49 15.46 -0.74 7.66
N THR A 50 15.75 -1.41 6.55
CA THR A 50 14.77 -2.17 5.78
C THR A 50 15.06 -3.67 5.82
N VAL A 51 14.00 -4.45 5.80
CA VAL A 51 13.99 -5.90 5.68
C VAL A 51 12.82 -6.30 4.78
N PRO A 52 12.79 -7.53 4.22
CA PRO A 52 11.63 -7.99 3.47
C PRO A 52 10.34 -8.00 4.31
N ALA A 53 9.23 -7.51 3.77
CA ALA A 53 7.97 -7.33 4.50
C ALA A 53 7.46 -8.61 5.16
N ARG A 54 7.51 -9.76 4.47
CA ARG A 54 7.07 -11.03 5.04
C ARG A 54 7.89 -11.40 6.27
N ILE A 55 9.20 -11.13 6.23
CA ILE A 55 10.13 -11.42 7.31
C ILE A 55 9.86 -10.48 8.49
N LEU A 56 9.72 -9.17 8.24
CA LEU A 56 9.36 -8.20 9.28
C LEU A 56 8.10 -8.62 10.02
N GLY A 57 7.04 -8.91 9.27
CA GLY A 57 5.76 -9.36 9.82
C GLY A 57 5.91 -10.61 10.67
N THR A 58 6.66 -11.60 10.17
CA THR A 58 6.89 -12.87 10.91
C THR A 58 7.68 -12.68 12.20
N VAL A 59 8.66 -11.77 12.22
CA VAL A 59 9.46 -11.48 13.41
C VAL A 59 8.63 -10.74 14.44
N TYR A 60 7.81 -9.78 14.00
CA TYR A 60 7.09 -8.87 14.89
C TYR A 60 5.67 -9.33 15.25
N GLU A 61 5.00 -10.23 14.51
CA GLU A 61 3.56 -10.55 14.69
C GLU A 61 3.09 -10.88 16.13
N ASN A 62 3.98 -11.37 16.99
CA ASN A 62 3.68 -11.76 18.38
C ASN A 62 4.49 -10.95 19.41
N GLN A 63 5.11 -9.84 19.00
CA GLN A 63 5.87 -8.99 19.90
C GLN A 63 4.94 -8.03 20.66
N SER A 64 5.47 -7.39 21.69
CA SER A 64 4.68 -6.49 22.52
C SER A 64 4.38 -5.17 21.79
N GLU A 65 3.36 -4.44 22.23
CA GLU A 65 3.10 -3.09 21.72
C GLU A 65 4.29 -2.15 21.97
N GLU A 66 5.02 -2.35 23.07
CA GLU A 66 6.26 -1.61 23.37
C GLU A 66 7.33 -1.87 22.31
N ASP A 67 7.50 -3.12 21.84
CA ASP A 67 8.42 -3.43 20.74
C ASP A 67 7.97 -2.71 19.44
N TYR A 68 6.66 -2.65 19.16
CA TYR A 68 6.16 -1.92 17.99
C TYR A 68 6.45 -0.43 18.07
N GLU A 69 6.18 0.21 19.21
CA GLU A 69 6.41 1.64 19.43
C GLU A 69 7.88 2.01 19.34
N ASN A 70 8.76 1.18 19.91
CA ASN A 70 10.19 1.46 19.98
C ASN A 70 10.90 1.15 18.65
N ASP A 71 10.54 0.04 18.00
CA ASP A 71 11.32 -0.47 16.87
C ASP A 71 10.75 -0.07 15.51
N LEU A 72 9.43 0.12 15.36
CA LEU A 72 8.79 0.25 14.05
C LEU A 72 8.49 1.70 13.68
N ASP A 73 8.66 2.05 12.40
CA ASP A 73 8.20 3.30 11.80
C ASP A 73 7.37 3.04 10.54
N PHE A 74 6.41 3.93 10.27
CA PHE A 74 5.39 3.79 9.23
C PHE A 74 5.38 5.04 8.33
N PRO A 75 6.51 5.38 7.69
CA PRO A 75 6.76 6.73 7.17
C PRO A 75 5.71 7.20 6.15
N LEU A 76 5.30 6.29 5.26
CA LEU A 76 4.34 6.61 4.21
C LEU A 76 2.92 6.76 4.78
N LEU A 77 2.50 5.83 5.64
CA LEU A 77 1.19 5.88 6.29
C LEU A 77 1.06 7.12 7.20
N ASP A 78 2.11 7.45 7.95
CA ASP A 78 2.16 8.65 8.78
C ASP A 78 1.94 9.91 7.97
N THR A 79 2.50 9.94 6.77
CA THR A 79 2.35 11.07 5.85
C THR A 79 0.90 11.21 5.39
N TYR A 80 0.21 10.10 5.07
CA TYR A 80 -1.21 10.11 4.72
C TYR A 80 -2.13 10.44 5.90
N CYS A 81 -1.88 9.83 7.06
CA CYS A 81 -2.62 10.07 8.30
C CYS A 81 -2.56 11.56 8.70
N LYS A 82 -1.38 12.19 8.60
CA LYS A 82 -1.21 13.64 8.83
C LYS A 82 -2.08 14.47 7.89
N TYR A 83 -2.16 14.11 6.61
CA TYR A 83 -3.03 14.80 5.64
C TYR A 83 -4.50 14.66 5.99
N LEU A 84 -4.97 13.43 6.25
CA LEU A 84 -6.36 13.14 6.55
C LEU A 84 -6.83 13.87 7.82
N ARG A 85 -5.99 13.89 8.87
CA ARG A 85 -6.26 14.65 10.11
C ARG A 85 -6.30 16.15 9.86
N LYS A 86 -5.31 16.70 9.15
CA LYS A 86 -5.25 18.14 8.84
C LYS A 86 -6.49 18.63 8.09
N ASN A 87 -7.05 17.79 7.22
CA ASN A 87 -8.26 18.09 6.45
C ASN A 87 -9.56 17.65 7.14
N ASN A 88 -9.51 17.20 8.41
CA ASN A 88 -10.65 16.75 9.19
C ASN A 88 -11.49 15.66 8.49
N VAL A 89 -10.84 14.77 7.74
CA VAL A 89 -11.50 13.70 7.00
C VAL A 89 -12.05 12.67 7.99
N LYS A 90 -13.36 12.43 7.92
CA LYS A 90 -14.04 11.39 8.71
C LYS A 90 -14.11 10.08 7.93
N LEU A 91 -13.26 9.13 8.32
CA LEU A 91 -13.21 7.79 7.76
C LEU A 91 -14.22 6.87 8.44
N ASP A 92 -14.95 6.10 7.64
CA ASP A 92 -15.84 5.06 8.15
C ASP A 92 -15.18 3.69 8.05
N LYS A 93 -14.36 3.52 7.00
CA LYS A 93 -13.68 2.27 6.71
C LYS A 93 -12.31 2.54 6.09
N VAL A 94 -11.32 1.78 6.54
CA VAL A 94 -10.03 1.62 5.86
C VAL A 94 -9.97 0.20 5.29
N ILE A 95 -9.72 0.09 4.00
CA ILE A 95 -9.50 -1.16 3.28
C ILE A 95 -8.01 -1.26 3.00
N ILE A 96 -7.35 -2.25 3.60
CA ILE A 96 -5.92 -2.47 3.46
C ILE A 96 -5.72 -3.64 2.51
N LEU A 97 -5.02 -3.40 1.41
CA LEU A 97 -4.68 -4.41 0.41
C LEU A 97 -3.30 -4.99 0.73
N LEU A 98 -3.27 -6.29 1.04
CA LEU A 98 -2.06 -7.08 1.26
C LEU A 98 -1.77 -7.95 0.04
N THR A 99 -0.55 -8.47 -0.10
CA THR A 99 -0.20 -9.46 -1.13
C THR A 99 0.21 -10.78 -0.51
N ASP A 100 -0.17 -11.90 -1.14
CA ASP A 100 0.35 -13.23 -0.83
C ASP A 100 0.51 -14.05 -2.10
N GLN A 101 1.74 -14.18 -2.58
CA GLN A 101 2.10 -14.94 -3.77
C GLN A 101 2.47 -16.39 -3.45
N SER A 102 2.21 -16.89 -2.23
CA SER A 102 2.61 -18.25 -1.80
C SER A 102 2.19 -19.37 -2.76
N GLN A 103 1.08 -19.20 -3.49
CA GLN A 103 0.48 -20.21 -4.37
C GLN A 103 1.10 -20.28 -5.77
N ILE A 104 1.87 -19.27 -6.21
CA ILE A 104 2.42 -19.25 -7.57
C ILE A 104 3.73 -20.03 -7.71
N PHE A 105 4.30 -20.47 -6.58
CA PHE A 105 5.56 -21.21 -6.52
C PHE A 105 5.30 -22.71 -6.54
N SER A 106 5.96 -23.42 -7.46
CA SER A 106 5.74 -24.86 -7.67
C SER A 106 6.47 -25.75 -6.67
N ASN A 107 7.46 -25.21 -5.96
CA ASN A 107 8.20 -25.93 -4.92
C ASN A 107 8.75 -24.99 -3.85
N GLU A 108 9.25 -25.57 -2.76
CA GLU A 108 9.80 -24.84 -1.62
C GLU A 108 11.10 -24.11 -1.95
N GLU A 109 11.96 -24.68 -2.80
CA GLU A 109 13.24 -24.08 -3.20
C GLU A 109 13.06 -22.70 -3.87
N GLN A 110 12.04 -22.57 -4.73
CA GLN A 110 11.66 -21.29 -5.34
C GLN A 110 11.22 -20.25 -4.31
N ARG A 111 10.55 -20.68 -3.23
CA ARG A 111 10.16 -19.78 -2.13
C ARG A 111 11.36 -19.39 -1.27
N LEU A 112 12.25 -20.33 -0.98
CA LEU A 112 13.42 -20.12 -0.12
C LEU A 112 14.55 -19.33 -0.79
N ASN A 113 14.48 -19.12 -2.10
CA ASN A 113 15.39 -18.22 -2.80
C ASN A 113 15.30 -16.80 -2.25
N GLU A 114 16.44 -16.19 -1.92
CA GLU A 114 16.53 -14.82 -1.37
C GLU A 114 15.88 -13.75 -2.26
N LYS A 115 15.89 -13.98 -3.58
CA LYS A 115 15.35 -13.05 -4.58
C LYS A 115 13.88 -13.32 -4.86
N SER A 116 13.29 -14.31 -4.19
CA SER A 116 11.91 -14.70 -4.40
C SER A 116 10.97 -13.54 -4.04
N PRO A 117 9.99 -13.19 -4.90
CA PRO A 117 9.00 -12.17 -4.58
C PRO A 117 8.12 -12.58 -3.39
N TYR A 118 8.12 -13.87 -3.01
CA TYR A 118 7.49 -14.39 -1.80
C TYR A 118 7.86 -13.58 -0.55
N TRP A 119 9.13 -13.21 -0.38
CA TRP A 119 9.58 -12.51 0.84
C TRP A 119 9.16 -11.04 0.90
N LYS A 120 8.76 -10.47 -0.25
CA LYS A 120 8.27 -9.09 -0.36
C LYS A 120 6.78 -8.97 -0.12
N ASP A 121 6.08 -10.10 0.02
CA ASP A 121 4.66 -10.11 0.30
C ASP A 121 4.33 -9.49 1.65
N THR A 122 3.18 -8.82 1.71
CA THR A 122 2.79 -8.03 2.87
C THR A 122 1.76 -8.71 3.77
N CYS A 123 1.29 -9.92 3.44
CA CYS A 123 0.27 -10.63 4.23
C CYS A 123 0.63 -10.78 5.72
N ASN A 124 1.90 -11.00 6.05
CA ASN A 124 2.36 -11.13 7.42
C ASN A 124 2.46 -9.77 8.17
N LEU A 125 2.28 -8.63 7.49
CA LEU A 125 2.23 -7.32 8.12
C LEU A 125 0.86 -6.99 8.75
N GLU A 126 -0.16 -7.83 8.55
CA GLU A 126 -1.53 -7.56 9.04
C GLU A 126 -1.57 -7.18 10.54
N PRO A 127 -0.94 -7.91 11.48
CA PRO A 127 -0.99 -7.56 12.90
C PRO A 127 -0.41 -6.18 13.20
N LEU A 128 0.71 -5.85 12.55
CA LEU A 128 1.41 -4.57 12.72
C LEU A 128 0.59 -3.41 12.16
N LEU A 129 0.00 -3.59 10.98
CA LEU A 129 -0.88 -2.59 10.36
C LEU A 129 -2.17 -2.38 11.17
N ARG A 130 -2.74 -3.46 11.71
CA ARG A 130 -3.91 -3.40 12.60
C ARG A 130 -3.58 -2.59 13.85
N TRP A 131 -2.46 -2.88 14.51
CA TRP A 131 -1.97 -2.11 15.65
C TRP A 131 -1.77 -0.63 15.29
N TYR A 132 -1.12 -0.34 14.16
CA TYR A 132 -0.89 1.02 13.70
C TYR A 132 -2.20 1.81 13.52
N PHE A 133 -3.18 1.24 12.81
CA PHE A 133 -4.44 1.94 12.54
C PHE A 133 -5.30 2.15 13.78
N ILE A 134 -5.32 1.20 14.72
CA ILE A 134 -6.01 1.36 16.01
C ILE A 134 -5.40 2.53 16.80
N ASN A 135 -4.07 2.64 16.82
CA ASN A 135 -3.35 3.69 17.53
C ASN A 135 -3.25 5.01 16.74
N SER A 136 -3.71 5.04 15.48
CA SER A 136 -3.70 6.22 14.62
C SER A 136 -4.85 7.20 14.88
N ASN A 137 -5.67 7.00 15.92
CA ASN A 137 -6.81 7.86 16.29
C ASN A 137 -7.87 8.02 15.18
N PHE A 138 -8.02 7.05 14.28
CA PHE A 138 -9.14 6.98 13.36
C PHE A 138 -10.16 5.97 13.89
N ASN A 139 -11.31 6.44 14.40
CA ASN A 139 -12.39 5.57 14.82
C ASN A 139 -13.16 5.04 13.59
N CYS A 140 -12.65 3.99 12.96
CA CYS A 140 -13.17 3.45 11.70
C CYS A 140 -13.07 1.92 11.66
N LYS A 141 -13.86 1.29 10.76
CA LYS A 141 -13.76 -0.16 10.51
C LYS A 141 -12.49 -0.45 9.70
N LEU A 142 -11.70 -1.40 10.17
CA LEU A 142 -10.56 -1.94 9.41
C LEU A 142 -10.98 -3.20 8.66
N GLU A 143 -10.63 -3.28 7.38
CA GLU A 143 -10.91 -4.42 6.53
C GLU A 143 -9.67 -4.77 5.71
N PHE A 144 -9.14 -5.97 5.92
CA PHE A 144 -7.95 -6.45 5.23
C PHE A 144 -8.38 -7.34 4.06
N GLN A 145 -7.76 -7.15 2.90
CA GLN A 145 -8.00 -7.92 1.70
C GLN A 145 -6.67 -8.36 1.10
N THR A 146 -6.49 -9.67 0.93
CA THR A 146 -5.26 -10.23 0.38
C THR A 146 -5.41 -10.49 -1.11
N LEU A 147 -4.51 -9.91 -1.91
CA LEU A 147 -4.33 -10.19 -3.32
C LEU A 147 -3.45 -11.45 -3.45
N SER A 148 -4.10 -12.58 -3.74
CA SER A 148 -3.45 -13.89 -3.83
C SER A 148 -3.56 -14.44 -5.25
N PRO A 149 -2.54 -14.24 -6.10
CA PRO A 149 -2.50 -14.91 -7.39
C PRO A 149 -2.41 -16.43 -7.20
N ASP A 150 -3.19 -17.16 -7.98
CA ASP A 150 -3.34 -18.62 -7.91
C ASP A 150 -2.77 -19.35 -9.14
N LYS A 151 -2.41 -18.60 -10.19
CA LYS A 151 -1.84 -19.14 -11.42
C LYS A 151 -0.32 -19.08 -11.39
N ILE A 152 0.29 -20.24 -11.60
CA ILE A 152 1.75 -20.38 -11.78
C ILE A 152 2.22 -19.39 -12.87
N ASN A 153 3.33 -18.71 -12.61
CA ASN A 153 3.93 -17.66 -13.47
C ASN A 153 3.12 -16.36 -13.63
N GLN A 154 2.03 -16.17 -12.89
CA GLN A 154 1.27 -14.91 -12.87
C GLN A 154 1.34 -14.25 -11.49
N GLY A 155 2.53 -13.80 -11.11
CA GLY A 155 2.72 -13.05 -9.86
C GLY A 155 2.08 -11.67 -9.88
N ILE A 156 2.20 -10.94 -8.77
CA ILE A 156 1.54 -9.64 -8.55
C ILE A 156 2.09 -8.52 -9.47
N ASP A 157 3.22 -8.75 -10.15
CA ASP A 157 3.76 -7.86 -11.18
C ASP A 157 3.17 -8.10 -12.57
N ASN A 158 2.40 -9.16 -12.78
CA ASN A 158 1.66 -9.36 -14.02
C ASN A 158 0.43 -8.44 -14.03
N TRP A 159 0.44 -7.43 -14.89
CA TRP A 159 -0.58 -6.37 -14.87
C TRP A 159 -2.01 -6.90 -15.10
N ASP A 160 -2.24 -7.76 -16.09
CA ASP A 160 -3.57 -8.31 -16.39
C ASP A 160 -4.12 -9.17 -15.24
N ALA A 161 -3.25 -10.01 -14.66
CA ALA A 161 -3.62 -10.85 -13.52
C ALA A 161 -3.93 -10.00 -12.28
N THR A 162 -3.08 -9.01 -11.99
CA THR A 162 -3.26 -8.10 -10.85
C THR A 162 -4.49 -7.22 -11.01
N LEU A 163 -4.78 -6.72 -12.21
CA LEU A 163 -6.03 -6.00 -12.49
C LEU A 163 -7.25 -6.86 -12.16
N SER A 164 -7.28 -8.09 -12.66
CA SER A 164 -8.38 -9.03 -12.41
C SER A 164 -8.56 -9.33 -10.92
N LEU A 165 -7.45 -9.51 -10.18
CA LEU A 165 -7.49 -9.75 -8.72
C LEU A 165 -8.04 -8.55 -7.96
N VAL A 166 -7.59 -7.34 -8.28
CA VAL A 166 -8.07 -6.11 -7.63
C VAL A 166 -9.55 -5.89 -7.93
N GLU A 167 -9.99 -6.10 -9.17
CA GLU A 167 -11.41 -6.03 -9.55
C GLU A 167 -12.26 -7.00 -8.72
N ALA A 168 -11.84 -8.26 -8.63
CA ALA A 168 -12.55 -9.28 -7.86
C ALA A 168 -12.64 -8.89 -6.37
N LYS A 169 -11.51 -8.52 -5.74
CA LYS A 169 -11.49 -8.13 -4.32
C LYS A 169 -12.33 -6.89 -4.03
N LEU A 170 -12.26 -5.86 -4.86
CA LEU A 170 -13.08 -4.68 -4.66
C LEU A 170 -14.56 -4.92 -4.99
N ALA A 171 -14.91 -5.93 -5.80
CA ALA A 171 -16.28 -6.37 -6.01
C ALA A 171 -16.88 -7.07 -4.78
N GLU A 172 -16.12 -7.96 -4.13
CA GLU A 172 -16.54 -8.72 -2.94
C GLU A 172 -16.92 -7.83 -1.75
N LEU A 173 -16.29 -6.66 -1.63
CA LEU A 173 -16.45 -5.76 -0.49
C LEU A 173 -17.84 -5.13 -0.32
N ASN A 174 -18.77 -5.34 -1.26
CA ASN A 174 -20.15 -4.82 -1.25
C ASN A 174 -20.24 -3.39 -0.68
N LEU A 175 -19.38 -2.50 -1.20
CA LEU A 175 -19.29 -1.14 -0.72
C LEU A 175 -20.54 -0.39 -1.18
N ASN A 176 -21.51 -0.23 -0.28
CA ASN A 176 -22.69 0.62 -0.47
C ASN A 176 -22.26 2.08 -0.41
N ILE A 177 -21.55 2.53 -1.46
CA ILE A 177 -21.08 3.89 -1.57
C ILE A 177 -22.22 4.74 -2.12
N ASP A 178 -22.78 5.62 -1.29
CA ASP A 178 -23.65 6.69 -1.78
C ASP A 178 -22.82 7.61 -2.71
N GLY A 179 -23.43 8.13 -3.77
CA GLY A 179 -22.79 9.07 -4.69
C GLY A 179 -22.23 10.33 -4.03
N SER A 180 -22.53 10.59 -2.76
CA SER A 180 -21.95 11.66 -1.95
C SER A 180 -20.59 11.31 -1.31
N GLN A 181 -20.28 10.03 -1.06
CA GLN A 181 -19.12 9.59 -0.29
C GLN A 181 -17.81 9.68 -1.09
N GLU A 182 -16.75 10.13 -0.43
CA GLU A 182 -15.41 10.21 -1.01
C GLU A 182 -14.61 8.93 -0.74
N VAL A 183 -13.90 8.47 -1.77
CA VAL A 183 -12.95 7.36 -1.68
C VAL A 183 -11.54 7.91 -1.82
N TYR A 184 -10.79 7.85 -0.72
CA TYR A 184 -9.37 8.15 -0.71
C TYR A 184 -8.58 6.91 -1.10
N VAL A 185 -7.55 7.05 -1.92
CA VAL A 185 -6.74 5.93 -2.41
C VAL A 185 -5.26 6.28 -2.26
N SER A 186 -4.58 5.57 -1.36
CA SER A 186 -3.13 5.61 -1.22
C SER A 186 -2.53 4.44 -2.00
N HIS A 187 -1.87 4.73 -3.12
CA HIS A 187 -1.44 3.72 -4.09
C HIS A 187 0.08 3.66 -4.32
N GLN A 188 0.88 4.49 -3.65
CA GLN A 188 2.34 4.56 -3.91
C GLN A 188 3.12 3.38 -3.34
N ALA A 189 2.46 2.51 -2.59
CA ALA A 189 3.06 1.32 -2.04
C ALA A 189 2.73 0.08 -2.87
N GLY A 190 3.57 -0.94 -2.74
CA GLY A 190 3.47 -2.17 -3.50
C GLY A 190 4.08 -2.02 -4.89
N THR A 191 3.64 -2.87 -5.81
CA THR A 191 4.23 -2.91 -7.15
C THR A 191 3.56 -1.91 -8.10
N PRO A 192 4.23 -1.49 -9.20
CA PRO A 192 3.59 -0.65 -10.21
C PRO A 192 2.30 -1.27 -10.78
N ALA A 193 2.24 -2.60 -10.90
CA ALA A 193 1.05 -3.31 -11.34
C ALA A 193 -0.10 -3.15 -10.33
N THR A 194 0.13 -3.40 -9.04
CA THR A 194 -0.88 -3.19 -7.99
C THR A 194 -1.32 -1.73 -7.91
N SER A 195 -0.37 -0.81 -7.91
CA SER A 195 -0.63 0.64 -7.85
C SER A 195 -1.53 1.11 -8.99
N SER A 196 -1.21 0.72 -10.23
CA SER A 196 -1.99 1.10 -11.40
C SER A 196 -3.35 0.40 -11.44
N ALA A 197 -3.43 -0.90 -11.15
CA ALA A 197 -4.69 -1.64 -11.08
C ALA A 197 -5.67 -1.00 -10.10
N VAL A 198 -5.23 -0.68 -8.88
CA VAL A 198 -6.07 -0.02 -7.87
C VAL A 198 -6.55 1.34 -8.36
N GLN A 199 -5.70 2.14 -9.00
CA GLN A 199 -6.13 3.42 -9.59
C GLN A 199 -7.21 3.22 -10.66
N PHE A 200 -7.00 2.32 -11.62
CA PHE A 200 -7.96 2.05 -12.70
C PHE A 200 -9.31 1.56 -12.17
N VAL A 201 -9.29 0.55 -11.29
CA VAL A 201 -10.52 -0.06 -10.76
C VAL A 201 -11.29 0.94 -9.90
N THR A 202 -10.59 1.72 -9.07
CA THR A 202 -11.26 2.71 -8.20
C THR A 202 -11.92 3.83 -9.00
N ILE A 203 -11.26 4.35 -10.05
CA ILE A 203 -11.85 5.35 -10.96
C ILE A 203 -13.07 4.78 -11.69
N GLY A 204 -12.98 3.54 -12.16
CA GLY A 204 -14.09 2.88 -12.87
C GLY A 204 -15.28 2.57 -11.95
N LYS A 205 -15.02 2.28 -10.67
CA LYS A 205 -16.02 1.81 -9.70
C LYS A 205 -16.69 2.95 -8.93
N PHE A 206 -15.97 4.04 -8.63
CA PHE A 206 -16.45 5.08 -7.69
C PHE A 206 -16.53 6.46 -8.34
N LYS A 207 -17.56 7.24 -7.96
CA LYS A 207 -17.81 8.57 -8.53
C LYS A 207 -16.86 9.65 -8.03
N LYS A 208 -16.42 9.56 -6.77
CA LYS A 208 -15.58 10.56 -6.11
C LYS A 208 -14.33 9.90 -5.55
N VAL A 209 -13.26 9.89 -6.35
CA VAL A 209 -11.96 9.31 -5.98
C VAL A 209 -10.94 10.41 -5.78
N GLN A 210 -10.23 10.36 -4.66
CA GLN A 210 -9.11 11.22 -4.33
C GLN A 210 -7.86 10.38 -4.12
N PHE A 211 -6.84 10.58 -4.95
CA PHE A 211 -5.57 9.88 -4.79
C PHE A 211 -4.67 10.62 -3.81
N LEU A 212 -4.23 9.95 -2.76
CA LEU A 212 -3.29 10.49 -1.79
C LEU A 212 -1.87 10.14 -2.20
N VAL A 213 -1.04 11.18 -2.37
CA VAL A 213 0.34 11.06 -2.82
C VAL A 213 1.25 11.80 -1.85
N SER A 214 2.18 11.08 -1.24
CA SER A 214 3.32 11.58 -0.49
C SER A 214 4.41 12.03 -1.46
N ASN A 215 4.81 13.29 -1.33
CA ASN A 215 5.92 13.88 -2.06
C ASN A 215 7.05 14.18 -1.08
N GLU A 216 8.25 13.73 -1.43
CA GLU A 216 9.47 14.02 -0.69
C GLU A 216 10.11 15.32 -1.21
N TYR A 217 10.62 16.13 -0.30
CA TYR A 217 11.28 17.39 -0.61
C TYR A 217 12.29 17.75 0.47
N PHE A 218 13.29 18.55 0.11
CA PHE A 218 14.21 19.16 1.08
C PHE A 218 13.62 20.49 1.56
N ASN A 219 13.63 20.73 2.87
CA ASN A 219 13.34 22.06 3.42
C ASN A 219 14.56 23.00 3.24
N GLU A 220 14.44 24.24 3.74
CA GLU A 220 15.51 25.25 3.65
C GLU A 220 16.81 24.81 4.34
N ASP A 221 16.71 23.91 5.32
CA ASP A 221 17.83 23.34 6.07
C ASP A 221 18.39 22.06 5.43
N TYR A 222 17.96 21.71 4.20
CA TYR A 222 18.33 20.48 3.49
C TYR A 222 17.95 19.18 4.23
N GLU A 223 16.96 19.24 5.13
CA GLU A 223 16.40 18.05 5.75
C GLU A 223 15.33 17.43 4.84
N LEU A 224 15.43 16.12 4.60
CA LEU A 224 14.42 15.38 3.86
C LEU A 224 13.10 15.35 4.65
N LYS A 225 12.04 15.88 4.05
CA LYS A 225 10.66 15.88 4.57
C LYS A 225 9.72 15.21 3.57
N SER A 226 8.58 14.75 4.06
CA SER A 226 7.50 14.20 3.24
C SER A 226 6.18 14.93 3.53
N LYS A 227 5.37 15.13 2.49
CA LYS A 227 4.03 15.70 2.62
C LYS A 227 3.07 15.05 1.65
N SER A 228 1.93 14.58 2.18
CA SER A 228 0.84 14.09 1.36
C SER A 228 0.01 15.24 0.81
N ALA A 229 -0.46 15.07 -0.42
CA ALA A 229 -1.43 15.92 -1.09
C ALA A 229 -2.39 15.05 -1.92
N GLU A 230 -3.55 15.58 -2.24
CA GLU A 230 -4.39 15.03 -3.30
C GLU A 230 -3.69 15.18 -4.65
N MET A 231 -3.57 14.09 -5.41
CA MET A 231 -3.16 14.18 -6.81
C MET A 231 -4.26 14.92 -7.57
N LEU A 232 -3.87 15.91 -8.38
CA LEU A 232 -4.80 16.54 -9.32
C LEU A 232 -5.32 15.45 -10.27
N ASN A 233 -6.58 15.09 -10.13
CA ASN A 233 -7.18 14.02 -10.91
C ASN A 233 -7.25 14.45 -12.39
N VAL A 234 -6.33 13.95 -13.22
CA VAL A 234 -6.20 14.35 -14.64
C VAL A 234 -7.43 13.91 -15.45
N VAL A 235 -8.19 12.92 -14.98
CA VAL A 235 -9.48 12.52 -15.58
C VAL A 235 -10.47 13.70 -15.59
N THR A 236 -10.47 14.52 -14.54
CA THR A 236 -11.28 15.75 -14.48
C THR A 236 -10.84 16.77 -15.54
N LYS A 237 -9.53 16.86 -15.85
CA LYS A 237 -9.02 17.71 -16.94
C LYS A 237 -9.25 17.11 -18.33
N LEU A 238 -9.16 15.80 -18.52
CA LEU A 238 -9.42 15.17 -19.83
C LEU A 238 -10.90 15.30 -20.23
N TYR A 239 -11.83 15.24 -19.26
CA TYR A 239 -13.23 15.59 -19.48
C TYR A 239 -13.42 17.08 -19.78
N ILE A 240 -12.73 17.99 -19.06
CA ILE A 240 -12.78 19.43 -19.36
C ILE A 240 -12.19 19.71 -20.75
N VAL A 241 -11.09 19.09 -21.17
CA VAL A 241 -10.48 19.31 -22.50
C VAL A 241 -11.35 18.74 -23.62
N ARG A 242 -12.04 17.60 -23.43
CA ARG A 242 -12.98 17.07 -24.42
C ARG A 242 -14.28 17.87 -24.55
N TYR A 243 -14.73 18.56 -23.51
CA TYR A 243 -16.00 19.31 -23.52
C TYR A 243 -15.86 20.85 -23.53
N SER A 244 -14.63 21.39 -23.46
CA SER A 244 -14.37 22.84 -23.57
C SER A 244 -13.94 23.30 -24.96
N SER A 245 -13.99 22.44 -25.99
CA SER A 245 -13.86 22.90 -27.37
C SER A 245 -15.24 23.27 -27.92
N PRO A 246 -15.59 24.56 -28.04
CA PRO A 246 -16.69 24.94 -28.90
C PRO A 246 -16.28 24.63 -30.33
N ILE A 247 -17.03 23.77 -31.01
CA ILE A 247 -17.01 23.69 -32.48
C ILE A 247 -17.51 25.05 -32.96
N LYS A 248 -16.59 26.00 -33.15
CA LYS A 248 -16.83 27.22 -33.93
C LYS A 248 -16.45 26.89 -35.37
N GLY A 249 -17.45 27.00 -36.24
CA GLY A 249 -17.40 26.53 -37.61
C GLY A 249 -16.34 27.19 -38.47
N GLU A 250 -15.96 26.45 -39.50
CA GLU A 250 -15.39 27.02 -40.71
C GLU A 250 -16.34 26.71 -41.86
N ASN A 251 -16.81 27.79 -42.49
CA ASN A 251 -17.47 27.76 -43.79
C ASN A 251 -16.49 27.20 -44.81
N VAL A 252 -16.82 26.06 -45.41
CA VAL A 252 -16.14 25.59 -46.62
C VAL A 252 -17.04 25.96 -47.80
N ASN A 253 -16.77 27.14 -48.36
CA ASN A 253 -17.12 27.46 -49.74
C ASN A 253 -15.98 26.95 -50.62
N ILE A 254 -16.27 26.01 -51.50
CA ILE A 254 -15.42 25.75 -52.68
C ILE A 254 -16.35 25.73 -53.89
N SER A 255 -16.00 26.63 -54.80
CA SER A 255 -16.53 26.91 -56.14
C SER A 255 -16.77 25.69 -57.00
#